data_AF-A0A953THW2-F1
#
_entry.id   AF-A0A953THW2-F1
#
_cell.length_a   1.000
_cell.length_b   1.000
_cell.length_c   1.000
_cell.angle_alpha   90.00
_cell.angle_beta   90.00
_cell.angle_gamma   90.00
#
_symmetry.space_group_name_H-M   'P 1'
#
loop_
_entity.id
_entity.type
_entity.pdbx_description
1 polymer ?
#
loop_
_entity_poly.entity_id
_entity_poly.type
_entity_poly.pdbx_seq_one_letter_code
_entity_poly.pdbx_strand_id
1 'polypeptide(L)'
;MRAIRGMDWLMWAAASLAIALGGTQARAQKPEEKPAQKQAPMTEPGESSSKRPLEEGETRITPGEAKVPVQPKYDPLRAEKDVEVGQHYMRIHQYDAAIDRFKDAIDARPTYALPYKLLGEAQEKRKFYRAAIESYESYLEIFPHAGDAGKVRKRIEKLKGELEKRRR
;
A
#
# COMPACT_ATOMS: atom_id res chain seq x y z
N MET A 1 28.91 8.46 39.14
CA MET A 1 28.80 7.01 38.84
C MET A 1 27.34 6.60 38.97
N ARG A 2 26.78 5.88 37.96
CA ARG A 2 25.52 5.07 37.88
C ARG A 2 24.22 5.70 38.44
N ALA A 3 23.23 6.12 37.64
CA ALA A 3 22.26 5.36 36.82
C ALA A 3 21.47 4.27 37.59
N ILE A 4 20.12 4.42 37.68
CA ILE A 4 19.06 3.54 37.09
C ILE A 4 17.66 3.85 37.71
N ARG A 5 16.74 4.27 36.80
CA ARG A 5 15.31 3.94 36.54
C ARG A 5 14.27 3.60 37.64
N GLY A 6 13.04 4.06 37.36
CA GLY A 6 11.73 3.56 37.83
C GLY A 6 10.86 4.75 38.28
N MET A 7 10.06 5.43 37.46
CA MET A 7 8.79 5.07 36.80
C MET A 7 7.80 4.35 37.71
N ASP A 8 6.97 5.10 38.44
CA ASP A 8 5.69 4.61 38.96
C ASP A 8 4.62 5.69 38.85
N TRP A 9 3.64 5.36 38.01
CA TRP A 9 2.37 6.04 37.83
C TRP A 9 1.54 5.93 39.11
N LEU A 10 1.17 7.06 39.70
CA LEU A 10 0.11 7.13 40.69
C LEU A 10 -0.66 8.44 40.54
N MET A 11 -1.97 8.36 40.75
CA MET A 11 -3.01 9.38 40.56
C MET A 11 -3.41 9.49 39.08
N TRP A 12 -4.64 9.24 38.65
CA TRP A 12 -5.90 9.78 39.19
C TRP A 12 -7.03 8.73 39.18
N ALA A 13 -7.70 8.60 40.32
CA ALA A 13 -9.01 8.00 40.45
C ALA A 13 -10.09 9.08 40.31
N ALA A 14 -11.21 8.78 39.63
CA ALA A 14 -12.56 9.18 40.05
C ALA A 14 -13.61 8.58 39.12
N ALA A 15 -14.57 7.87 39.72
CA ALA A 15 -15.73 7.24 39.12
C ALA A 15 -16.99 8.12 39.24
N SER A 16 -18.10 7.59 38.70
CA SER A 16 -19.53 8.01 38.80
C SER A 16 -20.04 8.74 37.54
N LEU A 17 -21.22 8.45 36.98
CA LEU A 17 -22.50 8.10 37.61
C LEU A 17 -23.44 7.44 36.58
N ALA A 18 -24.26 6.48 37.03
CA ALA A 18 -25.32 5.81 36.28
C ALA A 18 -26.71 6.38 36.64
N ILE A 19 -27.65 6.47 35.69
CA ILE A 19 -29.10 6.49 35.93
C ILE A 19 -29.83 5.75 34.79
N ALA A 20 -30.74 4.86 35.20
CA ALA A 20 -31.58 3.96 34.40
C ALA A 20 -33.03 4.46 34.27
N LEU A 21 -33.80 3.91 33.32
CA LEU A 21 -35.25 3.54 33.33
C LEU A 21 -35.69 3.28 31.86
N GLY A 22 -36.02 2.04 31.45
CA GLY A 22 -37.37 1.42 31.48
C GLY A 22 -38.29 2.02 30.39
N GLY A 23 -38.93 1.35 29.43
CA GLY A 23 -39.27 -0.05 29.16
C GLY A 23 -40.72 -0.07 28.65
N THR A 24 -41.03 -0.60 27.45
CA THR A 24 -42.38 -1.06 27.04
C THR A 24 -42.30 -1.97 25.81
N GLN A 25 -42.89 -3.16 25.92
CA GLN A 25 -43.13 -4.13 24.85
C GLN A 25 -44.54 -3.98 24.24
N ALA A 26 -44.64 -4.42 22.98
CA ALA A 26 -45.77 -5.09 22.30
C ALA A 26 -47.05 -4.31 21.91
N ARG A 27 -47.37 -4.30 20.60
CA ARG A 27 -48.67 -4.77 20.05
C ARG A 27 -48.60 -5.04 18.54
N ALA A 28 -49.09 -6.22 18.14
CA ALA A 28 -49.21 -6.74 16.78
C ALA A 28 -50.37 -6.10 15.99
N GLN A 29 -50.28 -6.04 14.63
CA GLN A 29 -51.33 -6.35 13.64
C GLN A 29 -50.72 -6.68 12.25
N LYS A 30 -51.11 -7.81 11.66
CA LYS A 30 -51.09 -8.20 10.21
C LYS A 30 -52.53 -7.91 9.69
N PRO A 31 -52.92 -8.02 8.38
CA PRO A 31 -52.18 -8.34 7.15
C PRO A 31 -52.57 -7.49 5.90
N GLU A 32 -51.72 -7.44 4.86
CA GLU A 32 -52.21 -7.26 3.47
C GLU A 32 -51.37 -8.11 2.50
N GLU A 33 -52.09 -8.75 1.56
CA GLU A 33 -51.64 -9.77 0.61
C GLU A 33 -51.45 -9.18 -0.82
N LYS A 34 -50.28 -9.51 -1.43
CA LYS A 34 -50.04 -9.92 -2.85
C LYS A 34 -50.26 -8.93 -4.03
N PRO A 35 -49.69 -9.17 -5.25
CA PRO A 35 -49.00 -10.40 -5.71
C PRO A 35 -47.65 -10.24 -6.47
N ALA A 36 -46.89 -11.33 -6.39
CA ALA A 36 -46.17 -12.00 -7.49
C ALA A 36 -45.13 -11.24 -8.34
N GLN A 37 -43.85 -11.58 -8.10
CA GLN A 37 -42.93 -11.90 -9.19
C GLN A 37 -42.37 -13.31 -8.99
N LYS A 38 -42.49 -14.10 -10.04
CA LYS A 38 -42.21 -15.53 -10.16
C LYS A 38 -40.72 -15.86 -9.91
N GLN A 39 -40.48 -16.81 -9.02
CA GLN A 39 -39.42 -17.84 -9.10
C GLN A 39 -40.13 -19.14 -9.52
N ALA A 40 -39.59 -20.17 -10.17
CA ALA A 40 -38.30 -20.58 -10.76
C ALA A 40 -38.68 -21.56 -11.94
N PRO A 41 -37.81 -22.37 -12.60
CA PRO A 41 -36.78 -23.28 -12.04
C PRO A 41 -35.41 -23.20 -12.78
N MET A 42 -34.27 -23.33 -12.12
CA MET A 42 -33.53 -24.59 -11.94
C MET A 42 -33.60 -25.56 -13.14
N THR A 43 -32.51 -25.60 -13.92
CA THR A 43 -31.97 -26.81 -14.54
C THR A 43 -30.44 -26.75 -14.43
N GLU A 44 -29.91 -27.38 -13.38
CA GLU A 44 -28.95 -28.50 -13.38
C GLU A 44 -27.74 -28.51 -14.36
N PRO A 45 -26.67 -29.26 -14.02
CA PRO A 45 -25.28 -28.87 -14.15
C PRO A 45 -24.56 -29.58 -15.30
N GLY A 46 -23.64 -28.85 -15.93
CA GLY A 46 -22.67 -29.40 -16.89
C GLY A 46 -21.27 -29.36 -16.30
N GLU A 47 -20.87 -30.46 -15.67
CA GLU A 47 -19.47 -30.82 -15.50
C GLU A 47 -18.80 -30.89 -16.88
N SER A 48 -17.64 -30.26 -17.03
CA SER A 48 -16.45 -30.86 -17.65
C SER A 48 -15.30 -29.85 -17.51
N SER A 49 -14.51 -29.98 -16.45
CA SER A 49 -13.33 -30.83 -16.45
C SER A 49 -12.26 -30.33 -17.42
N SER A 50 -11.40 -29.45 -16.90
CA SER A 50 -9.98 -29.75 -16.92
C SER A 50 -9.34 -29.16 -15.67
N LYS A 51 -9.57 -29.87 -14.57
CA LYS A 51 -8.45 -30.17 -13.67
C LYS A 51 -7.37 -30.83 -14.52
N ARG A 52 -6.13 -30.37 -14.45
CA ARG A 52 -4.92 -31.21 -14.51
C ARG A 52 -3.68 -30.36 -14.20
N PRO A 53 -2.65 -30.97 -13.60
CA PRO A 53 -2.52 -31.04 -12.15
C PRO A 53 -1.44 -30.14 -11.57
N LEU A 54 -1.56 -29.91 -10.25
CA LEU A 54 -0.42 -29.84 -9.35
C LEU A 54 0.38 -31.15 -9.51
N GLU A 55 1.38 -31.15 -10.40
CA GLU A 55 2.44 -32.16 -10.37
C GLU A 55 3.46 -31.70 -9.33
N GLU A 56 3.18 -32.10 -8.09
CA GLU A 56 4.21 -32.41 -7.12
C GLU A 56 5.00 -33.61 -7.66
N GLY A 57 6.03 -33.31 -8.47
CA GLY A 57 7.06 -34.25 -8.86
C GLY A 57 8.22 -34.15 -7.88
N GLU A 58 8.30 -35.12 -6.99
CA GLU A 58 9.25 -35.29 -5.90
C GLU A 58 10.71 -34.98 -6.29
N THR A 59 11.27 -33.89 -5.78
CA THR A 59 12.70 -33.85 -5.48
C THR A 59 12.87 -34.06 -3.99
N ARG A 60 13.14 -35.33 -3.67
CA ARG A 60 14.02 -35.79 -2.59
C ARG A 60 14.52 -34.64 -1.71
N ILE A 61 14.04 -34.62 -0.47
CA ILE A 61 14.50 -33.78 0.61
C ILE A 61 16.03 -33.86 0.69
N THR A 62 16.73 -32.88 0.12
CA THR A 62 18.12 -32.57 0.46
C THR A 62 18.07 -31.29 1.29
N PRO A 63 18.38 -31.32 2.59
CA PRO A 63 18.46 -30.11 3.38
C PRO A 63 19.75 -29.38 3.01
N GLY A 64 19.66 -28.41 2.09
CA GLY A 64 20.79 -27.60 1.67
C GLY A 64 20.52 -26.85 0.37
N GLU A 65 20.30 -25.54 0.49
CA GLU A 65 20.55 -24.52 -0.54
C GLU A 65 19.85 -24.66 -1.92
N ALA A 66 18.74 -23.95 -2.11
CA ALA A 66 18.36 -23.45 -3.45
C ALA A 66 17.39 -22.26 -3.35
N LYS A 67 17.95 -21.04 -3.29
CA LYS A 67 17.24 -19.81 -3.63
C LYS A 67 16.95 -19.87 -5.13
N VAL A 68 15.75 -20.30 -5.51
CA VAL A 68 15.32 -20.40 -6.91
C VAL A 68 15.49 -19.03 -7.60
N PRO A 69 16.28 -18.89 -8.68
CA PRO A 69 16.51 -17.60 -9.31
C PRO A 69 15.41 -17.22 -10.33
N VAL A 70 14.83 -16.01 -10.14
CA VAL A 70 14.56 -14.90 -11.11
C VAL A 70 13.96 -15.28 -12.50
N GLN A 71 12.82 -14.77 -13.04
CA GLN A 71 12.20 -13.42 -13.06
C GLN A 71 10.73 -13.47 -13.63
N PRO A 72 9.99 -12.34 -13.68
CA PRO A 72 10.00 -11.57 -14.95
C PRO A 72 10.77 -10.26 -14.81
N LYS A 73 11.77 -10.08 -15.69
CA LYS A 73 12.68 -8.92 -15.75
C LYS A 73 11.95 -7.61 -16.03
N TYR A 74 10.73 -7.76 -16.52
CA TYR A 74 9.92 -6.72 -17.11
C TYR A 74 8.47 -7.17 -17.05
N ASP A 75 7.66 -6.50 -16.24
CA ASP A 75 6.22 -6.68 -16.13
C ASP A 75 5.52 -5.31 -16.08
N PRO A 76 5.12 -4.77 -17.25
CA PRO A 76 4.51 -3.45 -17.33
C PRO A 76 3.19 -3.34 -16.58
N LEU A 77 2.37 -4.39 -16.62
CA LEU A 77 1.04 -4.37 -15.98
C LEU A 77 1.19 -4.36 -14.47
N ARG A 78 2.13 -5.16 -13.93
CA ARG A 78 2.48 -5.12 -12.52
C ARG A 78 3.00 -3.74 -12.12
N ALA A 79 3.89 -3.15 -12.91
CA ALA A 79 4.44 -1.82 -12.62
C ALA A 79 3.35 -0.73 -12.57
N GLU A 80 2.42 -0.74 -13.52
CA GLU A 80 1.28 0.19 -13.52
C GLU A 80 0.39 -0.02 -12.30
N LYS A 81 0.12 -1.28 -11.94
CA LYS A 81 -0.70 -1.60 -10.77
C LYS A 81 -0.06 -1.14 -9.46
N ASP A 82 1.24 -1.37 -9.32
CA ASP A 82 2.00 -0.94 -8.15
C ASP A 82 2.03 0.59 -8.03
N VAL A 83 2.08 1.33 -9.15
CA VAL A 83 1.93 2.79 -9.15
C VAL A 83 0.55 3.23 -8.66
N GLU A 84 -0.53 2.61 -9.12
CA GLU A 84 -1.89 2.94 -8.65
C GLU A 84 -2.02 2.75 -7.14
N VAL A 85 -1.52 1.63 -6.61
CA VAL A 85 -1.53 1.32 -5.18
C VAL A 85 -0.66 2.31 -4.41
N GLY A 86 0.53 2.63 -4.91
CA GLY A 86 1.41 3.64 -4.33
C GLY A 86 0.76 5.03 -4.27
N GLN A 87 0.05 5.43 -5.32
CA GLN A 87 -0.73 6.68 -5.34
C GLN A 87 -1.91 6.65 -4.36
N HIS A 88 -2.56 5.51 -4.17
CA HIS A 88 -3.56 5.35 -3.12
C HIS A 88 -2.94 5.59 -1.73
N TYR A 89 -1.79 4.97 -1.43
CA TYR A 89 -1.05 5.22 -0.19
C TYR A 89 -0.62 6.68 -0.01
N MET A 90 -0.22 7.36 -1.09
CA MET A 90 0.10 8.79 -1.06
C MET A 90 -1.11 9.65 -0.63
N ARG A 91 -2.33 9.31 -1.10
CA ARG A 91 -3.56 10.04 -0.75
C ARG A 91 -3.94 9.89 0.72
N ILE A 92 -3.66 8.73 1.31
CA ILE A 92 -3.91 8.47 2.75
C ILE A 92 -2.70 8.75 3.63
N HIS A 93 -1.70 9.48 3.13
CA HIS A 93 -0.48 9.89 3.85
C HIS A 93 0.41 8.74 4.37
N GLN A 94 0.22 7.52 3.85
CA GLN A 94 1.05 6.36 4.18
C GLN A 94 2.28 6.31 3.26
N TYR A 95 3.20 7.25 3.48
CA TYR A 95 4.32 7.45 2.55
C TYR A 95 5.32 6.29 2.51
N ASP A 96 5.54 5.57 3.61
CA ASP A 96 6.46 4.41 3.60
C ASP A 96 5.92 3.28 2.72
N ALA A 97 4.62 2.97 2.83
CA ALA A 97 3.96 1.98 1.97
C ALA A 97 3.94 2.43 0.50
N ALA A 98 3.78 3.74 0.24
CA ALA A 98 3.89 4.29 -1.11
C ALA A 98 5.30 4.10 -1.70
N ILE A 99 6.34 4.36 -0.90
CA ILE A 99 7.74 4.18 -1.29
C ILE A 99 7.99 2.73 -1.72
N ASP A 100 7.51 1.76 -0.93
CA ASP A 100 7.72 0.34 -1.24
C ASP A 100 7.04 -0.06 -2.56
N ARG A 101 5.78 0.38 -2.78
CA ARG A 101 5.08 0.13 -4.04
C ARG A 101 5.75 0.81 -5.25
N PHE A 102 6.27 2.02 -5.10
CA PHE A 102 6.98 2.65 -6.21
C PHE A 102 8.30 1.94 -6.52
N LYS A 103 9.01 1.38 -5.53
CA LYS A 103 10.18 0.53 -5.77
C LYS A 103 9.80 -0.76 -6.49
N ASP A 104 8.73 -1.43 -6.06
CA ASP A 104 8.23 -2.65 -6.73
C ASP A 104 7.89 -2.38 -8.21
N ALA A 105 7.34 -1.20 -8.51
CA ALA A 105 7.06 -0.74 -9.88
C ALA A 105 8.33 -0.48 -10.69
N ILE A 106 9.36 0.11 -10.08
CA ILE A 106 10.67 0.35 -10.70
C ILE A 106 11.35 -0.99 -11.01
N ASP A 107 11.32 -1.93 -10.08
CA ASP A 107 11.89 -3.27 -10.27
C ASP A 107 11.18 -4.04 -11.39
N ALA A 108 9.86 -3.87 -11.50
CA ALA A 108 9.06 -4.46 -12.56
C ALA A 108 9.27 -3.77 -13.92
N ARG A 109 9.56 -2.47 -13.94
CA ARG A 109 9.82 -1.70 -15.17
C ARG A 109 10.79 -0.53 -14.92
N PRO A 110 12.11 -0.76 -15.06
CA PRO A 110 13.12 0.27 -14.75
C PRO A 110 13.08 1.49 -15.68
N THR A 111 12.49 1.38 -16.87
CA THR A 111 12.33 2.50 -17.80
C THR A 111 11.03 3.28 -17.60
N TYR A 112 10.25 2.96 -16.56
CA TYR A 112 9.01 3.66 -16.27
C TYR A 112 9.29 4.92 -15.42
N ALA A 113 9.32 6.07 -16.08
CA ALA A 113 9.70 7.33 -15.43
C ALA A 113 8.76 7.73 -14.27
N LEU A 114 7.45 7.52 -14.40
CA LEU A 114 6.47 8.01 -13.42
C LEU A 114 6.73 7.54 -11.97
N PRO A 115 6.99 6.24 -11.70
CA PRO A 115 7.37 5.76 -10.37
C PRO A 115 8.54 6.52 -9.72
N TYR A 116 9.58 6.87 -10.48
CA TYR A 116 10.73 7.61 -9.94
C TYR A 116 10.34 8.99 -9.42
N LYS A 117 9.48 9.71 -10.15
CA LYS A 117 8.96 11.01 -9.70
C LYS A 117 8.14 10.86 -8.42
N LEU A 118 7.23 9.89 -8.38
CA LEU A 118 6.35 9.66 -7.24
C LEU A 118 7.12 9.16 -6.01
N LEU A 119 8.15 8.35 -6.22
CA LEU A 119 9.09 7.92 -5.19
C LEU A 119 9.81 9.12 -4.57
N GLY A 120 10.31 10.04 -5.40
CA GLY A 120 10.91 11.29 -4.92
C GLY A 120 9.93 12.14 -4.10
N GLU A 121 8.65 12.22 -4.53
CA GLU A 121 7.61 12.91 -3.78
C GLU A 121 7.33 12.29 -2.41
N ALA A 122 7.22 10.96 -2.36
CA ALA A 122 6.97 10.22 -1.12
C ALA A 122 8.16 10.37 -0.14
N GLN A 123 9.38 10.23 -0.64
CA GLN A 123 10.61 10.40 0.13
C GLN A 123 10.78 11.83 0.65
N GLU A 124 10.44 12.84 -0.15
CA GLU A 124 10.43 14.23 0.29
C GLU A 124 9.45 14.45 1.45
N LYS A 125 8.23 13.89 1.37
CA LYS A 125 7.24 13.97 2.45
C LYS A 125 7.75 13.31 3.73
N ARG A 126 8.57 12.27 3.61
CA ARG A 126 9.28 11.61 4.73
C ARG A 126 10.57 12.31 5.16
N LYS A 127 10.92 13.43 4.53
CA LYS A 127 12.15 14.20 4.77
C LYS A 127 13.44 13.43 4.45
N PHE A 128 13.36 12.39 3.63
CA PHE A 128 14.51 11.66 3.08
C PHE A 128 15.08 12.41 1.87
N TYR A 129 15.61 13.61 2.11
CA TYR A 129 15.95 14.56 1.04
C TYR A 129 16.99 14.04 0.05
N ARG A 130 18.01 13.30 0.53
CA ARG A 130 19.03 12.72 -0.35
C ARG A 130 18.42 11.72 -1.33
N ALA A 131 17.67 10.75 -0.83
CA ALA A 131 17.00 9.75 -1.68
C ALA A 131 15.97 10.39 -2.63
N ALA A 132 15.26 11.42 -2.16
CA ALA A 132 14.30 12.15 -2.98
C ALA A 132 14.97 12.84 -4.18
N ILE A 133 16.14 13.47 -3.96
CA ILE A 133 16.94 14.07 -5.04
C ILE A 133 17.35 13.01 -6.06
N GLU A 134 17.92 11.88 -5.60
CA GLU A 134 18.35 10.77 -6.47
C GLU A 134 17.18 10.26 -7.33
N SER A 135 16.00 10.05 -6.73
CA SER A 135 14.82 9.59 -7.45
C SER A 135 14.32 10.60 -8.49
N TYR A 136 14.35 11.90 -8.17
CA TYR A 136 14.00 12.95 -9.13
C TYR A 136 15.01 13.11 -10.26
N GLU A 137 16.30 12.91 -9.99
CA GLU A 137 17.34 12.93 -11.01
C GLU A 137 17.14 11.76 -11.98
N SER A 138 16.90 10.53 -11.48
CA SER A 138 16.56 9.38 -12.34
C SER A 138 15.31 9.60 -13.18
N TYR A 139 14.27 10.27 -12.65
CA TYR A 139 13.10 10.64 -13.44
C TYR A 139 13.46 11.52 -14.66
N LEU A 140 14.33 12.51 -14.45
CA LEU A 140 14.78 13.44 -15.49
C LEU A 140 15.75 12.79 -16.47
N GLU A 141 16.50 11.77 -16.06
CA GLU A 141 17.33 10.97 -16.96
C GLU A 141 16.48 10.14 -17.93
N ILE A 142 15.40 9.52 -17.44
CA ILE A 142 14.51 8.69 -18.26
C ILE A 142 13.62 9.57 -19.15
N PHE A 143 13.11 10.69 -18.63
CA PHE A 143 12.20 11.57 -19.36
C PHE A 143 12.62 13.05 -19.27
N PRO A 144 13.69 13.46 -20.00
CA PRO A 144 14.29 14.79 -19.87
C PRO A 144 13.42 15.94 -20.38
N HIS A 145 12.49 15.64 -21.29
CA HIS A 145 11.58 16.60 -21.91
C HIS A 145 10.16 16.55 -21.32
N ALA A 146 10.01 16.04 -20.09
CA ALA A 146 8.73 16.07 -19.39
C ALA A 146 8.19 17.50 -19.25
N GLY A 147 6.88 17.70 -19.43
CA GLY A 147 6.25 19.02 -19.28
C GLY A 147 6.42 19.62 -17.87
N ASP A 148 6.65 18.79 -16.86
CA ASP A 148 6.93 19.17 -15.48
C ASP A 148 8.42 19.11 -15.09
N ALA A 149 9.34 18.82 -16.03
CA ALA A 149 10.78 18.71 -15.76
C ALA A 149 11.35 19.96 -15.06
N GLY A 150 10.93 21.16 -15.50
CA GLY A 150 11.34 22.42 -14.87
C GLY A 150 10.88 22.54 -13.41
N LYS A 151 9.73 21.97 -13.05
CA LYS A 151 9.24 21.93 -11.66
C LYS A 151 10.07 20.95 -10.82
N VAL A 152 10.38 19.79 -11.38
CA VAL A 152 11.21 18.77 -10.71
C VAL A 152 12.62 19.31 -10.43
N ARG A 153 13.26 19.98 -11.39
CA ARG A 153 14.58 20.61 -11.19
C ARG A 153 14.57 21.65 -10.06
N LYS A 154 13.56 22.53 -10.04
CA LYS A 154 13.39 23.50 -8.94
C LYS A 154 13.23 22.81 -7.57
N ARG A 155 12.55 21.66 -7.55
CA ARG A 155 12.36 20.86 -6.34
C ARG A 155 13.68 20.26 -5.86
N ILE A 156 14.48 19.68 -6.76
CA ILE A 156 15.83 19.18 -6.47
C ILE A 156 16.69 20.29 -5.82
N GLU A 157 16.76 21.47 -6.42
CA GLU A 157 17.57 22.58 -5.89
C GLU A 157 17.13 23.02 -4.49
N LYS A 158 15.81 23.08 -4.27
CA LYS A 158 15.25 23.37 -2.93
C LYS A 158 15.69 22.31 -1.92
N LEU A 159 15.60 21.03 -2.26
CA LEU A 159 16.00 19.93 -1.38
C LEU A 159 17.51 19.94 -1.09
N LYS A 160 18.35 20.27 -2.07
CA LYS A 160 19.79 20.46 -1.88
C LYS A 160 20.06 21.57 -0.87
N GLY A 161 19.37 22.71 -1.00
CA GLY A 161 19.47 23.80 -0.03
C GLY A 161 19.04 23.41 1.39
N GLU A 162 17.96 22.64 1.54
CA GLU A 162 17.50 22.13 2.85
C GLU A 162 18.47 21.12 3.46
N LEU A 163 19.12 20.29 2.64
CA LEU A 163 20.14 19.36 3.09
C LEU A 163 21.36 20.10 3.64
N GLU A 164 21.83 21.14 2.94
CA GLU A 164 22.97 21.94 3.37
C GLU A 164 22.68 22.74 4.65
N LYS A 165 21.46 23.27 4.81
CA LYS A 165 21.05 23.91 6.08
C LYS A 165 21.09 22.96 7.26
N ARG A 166 20.75 21.68 7.07
CA ARG A 166 20.75 20.67 8.14
C ARG A 166 22.14 20.17 8.51
N ARG A 167 23.13 20.40 7.65
CA ARG A 167 24.53 19.99 7.88
C ARG A 167 25.34 21.05 8.64
N ARG A 168 24.80 22.25 8.79
CA ARG A 168 25.39 23.37 9.53
C ARG A 168 24.83 23.41 10.95
#